data_AF-A0A1H8JI26-F1
#
_entry.id   AF-A0A1H8JI26-F1
#
_cell.length_a   1.000
_cell.length_b   1.000
_cell.length_c   1.000
_cell.angle_alpha   90.00
_cell.angle_beta   90.00
_cell.angle_gamma   90.00
#
_symmetry.space_group_name_H-M   'P 1'
#
loop_
_entity.id
_entity.type
_entity.pdbx_description
1 polymer ?
#
loop_
_entity_poly.entity_id
_entity_poly.type
_entity_poly.pdbx_seq_one_letter_code
_entity_poly.pdbx_strand_id
1 'polypeptide(L)'
;MNLLYMKNASRCVSLFSLMISGIVTARAQEKPKTDTVPVTVTQPQEMRTNIRTADTTIRRLIEDLQKVADSDRQNSSAIQGLLQGKEIDNLTKYELIKNNLINASETYYLLNKKIIDLKSRTTTNNLDVFITALNNPESKELGFSFSDRIVELVEKIVLKGNADKGEKNGKIVESTKSIINSPIFQSFTSLTPPLAIANSVMNFLHSVSVNNKQINQKTLQEFEKELNKYVVYYTALNDANQKFEFGLNFNKDQLTLLQDNLYDHLMFTASALKFQLPQRGNKPIGETMNDFFLDFKKEKVVDFFGQLETKYSKGKRIDYELLLRENPNLKEVNNQLEDLILQTKRFENLYNEYFTLLDSYYSKVNSSLKIAQDNGLAAQNIIDSKQAEFRNLKNEAVADIQASINIKELYNNTDKVKYRYRIF
;
A
#
# COMPACT_ATOMS: atom_id res chain seq x y z
N MET A 1 1.73 46.07 18.86
CA MET A 1 0.87 44.90 18.63
C MET A 1 0.96 44.61 17.13
N ASN A 2 1.63 43.61 16.57
CA ASN A 2 2.31 42.42 17.05
C ASN A 2 3.58 42.21 16.21
N LEU A 3 4.69 41.88 16.87
CA LEU A 3 6.02 41.66 16.29
C LEU A 3 6.48 40.29 16.78
N LEU A 4 5.97 39.22 16.17
CA LEU A 4 6.23 37.83 16.61
C LEU A 4 5.88 36.80 15.53
N TYR A 5 6.42 36.92 14.31
CA TYR A 5 6.25 35.86 13.29
C TYR A 5 7.42 35.72 12.29
N MET A 6 8.67 36.00 12.71
CA MET A 6 9.86 35.74 11.87
C MET A 6 11.03 35.14 12.67
N LYS A 7 10.85 33.94 13.25
CA LYS A 7 11.98 33.27 13.91
C LYS A 7 12.13 31.74 13.75
N ASN A 8 11.36 31.06 12.90
CA ASN A 8 11.47 29.60 12.76
C ASN A 8 11.85 29.07 11.36
N ALA A 9 12.25 29.92 10.40
CA ALA A 9 12.65 29.46 9.06
C ALA A 9 14.13 29.03 8.92
N SER A 10 14.96 29.17 9.96
CA SER A 10 16.43 29.00 9.85
C SER A 10 17.00 27.74 10.54
N ARG A 11 16.20 26.68 10.70
CA ARG A 11 16.67 25.40 11.30
C ARG A 11 16.45 24.14 10.46
N CYS A 12 16.01 24.25 9.22
CA CYS A 12 15.80 23.07 8.33
C CYS A 12 16.86 22.89 7.23
N VAL A 13 17.92 23.70 7.19
CA VAL A 13 18.95 23.64 6.12
C VAL A 13 20.24 22.91 6.54
N SER A 14 20.34 22.39 7.77
CA SER A 14 21.60 21.83 8.30
C SER A 14 21.69 20.30 8.38
N LEU A 15 20.82 19.54 7.70
CA LEU A 15 20.84 18.06 7.77
C LEU A 15 20.92 17.34 6.41
N PHE A 16 21.00 18.06 5.30
CA PHE A 16 21.05 17.46 3.95
C PHE A 16 22.46 17.39 3.33
N SER A 17 23.51 17.83 4.03
CA SER A 17 24.87 17.98 3.46
C SER A 17 25.94 17.00 4.00
N LEU A 18 25.57 15.81 4.49
CA LEU A 18 26.52 14.91 5.17
C LEU A 18 26.54 13.45 4.70
N MET A 19 26.10 13.16 3.46
CA MET A 19 26.20 11.80 2.88
C MET A 19 26.64 11.78 1.41
N ILE A 20 27.40 12.78 0.95
CA ILE A 20 28.08 12.73 -0.36
C ILE A 20 29.49 13.31 -0.19
N SER A 21 30.39 12.56 0.43
CA SER A 21 31.85 12.75 0.33
C SER A 21 32.53 11.60 1.06
N GLY A 22 33.02 10.61 0.31
CA GLY A 22 33.69 9.46 0.92
C GLY A 22 34.22 8.45 -0.09
N ILE A 23 35.37 8.79 -0.68
CA ILE A 23 36.40 7.87 -1.21
C ILE A 23 36.20 7.40 -2.66
N VAL A 24 36.57 8.31 -3.57
CA VAL A 24 37.35 7.96 -4.77
C VAL A 24 38.79 8.32 -4.46
N THR A 25 39.69 7.33 -4.44
CA THR A 25 41.02 7.34 -5.07
C THR A 25 41.87 6.18 -4.56
N ALA A 26 42.13 5.20 -5.42
CA ALA A 26 43.34 4.39 -5.36
C ALA A 26 43.80 4.07 -6.78
N ARG A 27 44.73 4.94 -7.21
CA ARG A 27 45.81 4.83 -8.20
C ARG A 27 45.77 3.76 -9.30
N ALA A 28 45.95 4.29 -10.51
CA ALA A 28 46.44 3.59 -11.69
C ALA A 28 47.86 3.06 -11.48
N GLN A 29 48.10 1.81 -11.92
CA GLN A 29 49.41 1.36 -12.39
C GLN A 29 49.23 0.22 -13.42
N GLU A 30 49.73 0.52 -14.62
CA GLU A 30 50.32 -0.34 -15.67
C GLU A 30 49.54 -1.50 -16.32
N LYS A 31 49.46 -1.42 -17.66
CA LYS A 31 49.11 -2.52 -18.59
C LYS A 31 50.21 -3.59 -18.61
N PRO A 32 49.81 -4.86 -18.78
CA PRO A 32 50.43 -5.63 -19.86
C PRO A 32 49.45 -6.49 -20.68
N LYS A 33 49.81 -6.55 -21.97
CA LYS A 33 49.69 -7.60 -23.00
C LYS A 33 48.56 -8.64 -22.91
N THR A 34 47.82 -8.67 -24.02
CA THR A 34 46.97 -9.73 -24.55
C THR A 34 47.78 -11.01 -24.77
N ASP A 35 47.40 -12.10 -24.13
CA ASP A 35 47.74 -13.46 -24.55
C ASP A 35 46.50 -14.36 -24.38
N THR A 36 46.13 -15.02 -25.48
CA THR A 36 45.02 -15.95 -25.66
C THR A 36 45.40 -17.37 -25.28
N VAL A 37 44.74 -18.00 -24.29
CA VAL A 37 44.47 -19.47 -24.22
C VAL A 37 43.36 -19.77 -23.18
N PRO A 38 42.71 -20.96 -23.16
CA PRO A 38 41.27 -21.11 -22.91
C PRO A 38 40.95 -21.49 -21.46
N VAL A 39 39.78 -21.07 -20.96
CA VAL A 39 39.32 -21.44 -19.61
C VAL A 39 38.59 -22.78 -19.65
N THR A 40 39.22 -23.79 -19.05
CA THR A 40 38.63 -25.07 -18.65
C THR A 40 37.65 -24.84 -17.49
N VAL A 41 36.44 -25.37 -17.64
CA VAL A 41 35.38 -25.35 -16.62
C VAL A 41 35.71 -26.35 -15.51
N THR A 42 35.83 -25.87 -14.27
CA THR A 42 35.78 -26.71 -13.07
C THR A 42 34.80 -26.10 -12.07
N GLN A 43 33.68 -26.79 -11.84
CA GLN A 43 32.71 -26.45 -10.81
C GLN A 43 33.27 -26.75 -9.41
N PRO A 44 32.82 -25.99 -8.39
CA PRO A 44 32.51 -26.60 -7.10
C PRO A 44 31.03 -26.43 -6.74
N GLN A 45 30.34 -27.56 -6.58
CA GLN A 45 29.31 -27.77 -5.56
C GLN A 45 29.92 -27.38 -4.18
N GLU A 46 29.27 -26.79 -3.18
CA GLU A 46 27.88 -26.79 -2.72
C GLU A 46 27.79 -25.72 -1.60
N MET A 47 26.69 -24.97 -1.50
CA MET A 47 25.99 -24.71 -0.22
C MET A 47 24.66 -24.03 -0.52
N ARG A 48 23.60 -24.84 -0.53
CA ARG A 48 22.22 -24.38 -0.50
C ARG A 48 21.82 -24.17 0.96
N THR A 49 21.51 -22.94 1.34
CA THR A 49 20.59 -22.67 2.45
C THR A 49 19.56 -21.62 2.03
N ASN A 50 18.31 -22.06 2.15
CA ASN A 50 17.02 -21.39 1.94
C ASN A 50 16.99 -19.85 2.01
N ILE A 51 16.69 -19.21 0.88
CA ILE A 51 15.89 -17.98 0.81
C ILE A 51 14.75 -18.25 -0.17
N ARG A 52 13.62 -18.75 0.36
CA ARG A 52 12.44 -19.13 -0.46
C ARG A 52 11.35 -18.05 -0.53
N THR A 53 11.63 -16.83 -0.08
CA THR A 53 10.68 -15.70 -0.09
C THR A 53 11.07 -14.55 -1.03
N ALA A 54 12.24 -14.60 -1.67
CA ALA A 54 12.67 -13.61 -2.67
C ALA A 54 12.26 -13.98 -4.12
N ASP A 55 11.82 -15.21 -4.34
CA ASP A 55 11.69 -15.79 -5.67
C ASP A 55 10.40 -15.36 -6.39
N THR A 56 9.31 -15.04 -5.67
CA THR A 56 8.06 -14.60 -6.30
C THR A 56 8.13 -13.18 -6.85
N THR A 57 8.87 -12.29 -6.19
CA THR A 57 9.05 -10.90 -6.65
C THR A 57 10.02 -10.84 -7.82
N ILE A 58 11.13 -11.60 -7.75
CA ILE A 58 12.08 -11.71 -8.85
C ILE A 58 11.42 -12.38 -10.06
N ARG A 59 10.61 -13.41 -9.85
CA ARG A 59 9.87 -14.07 -10.94
C ARG A 59 8.80 -13.18 -11.57
N ARG A 60 8.07 -12.39 -10.77
CA ARG A 60 7.19 -11.32 -11.30
C ARG A 60 7.98 -10.28 -12.09
N LEU A 61 9.09 -9.78 -11.56
CA LEU A 61 9.95 -8.84 -12.28
C LEU A 61 10.50 -9.41 -13.60
N ILE A 62 10.82 -10.71 -13.65
CA ILE A 62 11.24 -11.41 -14.87
C ILE A 62 10.09 -11.58 -15.85
N GLU A 63 8.90 -11.95 -15.37
CA GLU A 63 7.68 -12.06 -16.20
C GLU A 63 7.26 -10.69 -16.76
N ASP A 64 7.38 -9.63 -15.96
CA ASP A 64 7.10 -8.26 -16.38
C ASP A 64 8.17 -7.76 -17.36
N LEU A 65 9.45 -8.08 -17.14
CA LEU A 65 10.53 -7.83 -18.10
C LEU A 65 10.31 -8.58 -19.41
N GLN A 66 9.83 -9.83 -19.37
CA GLN A 66 9.50 -10.61 -20.55
C GLN A 66 8.30 -10.04 -21.29
N LYS A 67 7.23 -9.64 -20.59
CA LYS A 67 6.08 -8.96 -21.21
C LYS A 67 6.47 -7.62 -21.82
N VAL A 68 7.31 -6.84 -21.15
CA VAL A 68 7.86 -5.59 -21.69
C VAL A 68 8.71 -5.90 -22.91
N ALA A 69 9.58 -6.91 -22.87
CA ALA A 69 10.42 -7.31 -24.00
C ALA A 69 9.59 -7.85 -25.19
N ASP A 70 8.52 -8.58 -24.94
CA ASP A 70 7.62 -9.12 -25.98
C ASP A 70 6.73 -8.02 -26.57
N SER A 71 6.24 -7.10 -25.75
CA SER A 71 5.58 -5.87 -26.20
C SER A 71 6.56 -5.01 -27.01
N ASP A 72 7.81 -4.88 -26.57
CA ASP A 72 8.88 -4.20 -27.28
C ASP A 72 9.18 -4.87 -28.61
N ARG A 73 9.13 -6.21 -28.68
CA ARG A 73 9.38 -6.98 -29.90
C ARG A 73 8.22 -6.92 -30.88
N GLN A 74 6.98 -7.03 -30.41
CA GLN A 74 5.78 -6.85 -31.25
C GLN A 74 5.71 -5.41 -31.76
N ASN A 75 5.94 -4.42 -30.89
CA ASN A 75 6.02 -3.02 -31.28
C ASN A 75 7.19 -2.79 -32.22
N SER A 76 8.37 -3.37 -31.98
CA SER A 76 9.53 -3.27 -32.88
C SER A 76 9.28 -3.92 -34.24
N SER A 77 8.49 -5.00 -34.31
CA SER A 77 8.08 -5.63 -35.57
C SER A 77 7.05 -4.78 -36.33
N ALA A 78 6.11 -4.14 -35.63
CA ALA A 78 5.19 -3.17 -36.21
C ALA A 78 5.97 -1.91 -36.68
N ILE A 79 6.98 -1.49 -35.92
CA ILE A 79 7.91 -0.41 -36.23
C ILE A 79 8.78 -0.75 -37.44
N GLN A 80 9.33 -1.97 -37.56
CA GLN A 80 10.10 -2.40 -38.74
C GLN A 80 9.23 -2.55 -39.99
N GLY A 81 7.97 -2.99 -39.83
CA GLY A 81 6.99 -3.00 -40.91
C GLY A 81 6.61 -1.61 -41.42
N LEU A 82 6.65 -0.59 -40.55
CA LEU A 82 6.39 0.81 -40.90
C LEU A 82 7.64 1.57 -41.38
N LEU A 83 8.84 1.22 -40.90
CA LEU A 83 10.10 1.88 -41.23
C LEU A 83 10.76 1.38 -42.52
N GLN A 84 10.39 0.21 -43.05
CA GLN A 84 11.04 -0.37 -44.24
C GLN A 84 10.69 0.30 -45.59
N GLY A 85 10.12 1.52 -45.64
CA GLY A 85 10.12 2.21 -46.94
C GLY A 85 9.33 3.50 -47.17
N LYS A 86 8.67 4.13 -46.18
CA LYS A 86 8.01 5.43 -46.40
C LYS A 86 8.15 6.34 -45.19
N GLU A 87 8.47 7.61 -45.42
CA GLU A 87 8.09 8.66 -44.47
C GLU A 87 6.62 8.42 -44.09
N ILE A 88 6.31 8.28 -42.80
CA ILE A 88 4.93 8.08 -42.36
C ILE A 88 4.11 9.23 -42.96
N ASP A 89 3.16 8.91 -43.84
CA ASP A 89 2.36 9.93 -44.52
C ASP A 89 1.51 10.71 -43.50
N ASN A 90 1.13 11.95 -43.86
CA ASN A 90 0.42 12.83 -42.94
C ASN A 90 -0.92 12.24 -42.46
N LEU A 91 -1.54 11.40 -43.28
CA LEU A 91 -2.74 10.63 -42.89
C LEU A 91 -2.42 9.65 -41.75
N THR A 92 -1.40 8.81 -41.89
CA THR A 92 -1.04 7.83 -40.88
C THR A 92 -0.58 8.50 -39.58
N LYS A 93 0.17 9.61 -39.68
CA LYS A 93 0.54 10.43 -38.50
C LYS A 93 -0.70 10.96 -37.79
N TYR A 94 -1.64 11.51 -38.54
CA TYR A 94 -2.88 12.06 -38.00
C TYR A 94 -3.74 10.98 -37.34
N GLU A 95 -3.97 9.86 -38.02
CA GLU A 95 -4.76 8.74 -37.49
C GLU A 95 -4.14 8.16 -36.22
N LEU A 96 -2.80 8.09 -36.15
CA LEU A 96 -2.10 7.67 -34.94
C LEU A 96 -2.36 8.65 -33.78
N ILE A 97 -2.22 9.95 -33.99
CA ILE A 97 -2.50 10.97 -32.97
C ILE A 97 -3.95 10.88 -32.52
N LYS A 98 -4.89 10.84 -33.47
CA LYS A 98 -6.33 10.75 -33.22
C LYS A 98 -6.66 9.56 -32.34
N ASN A 99 -6.22 8.36 -32.74
CA ASN A 99 -6.48 7.14 -31.99
C ASN A 99 -5.82 7.17 -30.61
N ASN A 100 -4.59 7.67 -30.50
CA ASN A 100 -3.90 7.80 -29.22
C ASN A 100 -4.63 8.73 -28.26
N LEU A 101 -5.09 9.90 -28.71
CA LEU A 101 -5.78 10.88 -27.87
C LEU A 101 -7.19 10.41 -27.48
N ILE A 102 -7.91 9.73 -28.38
CA ILE A 102 -9.19 9.09 -28.06
C ILE A 102 -8.98 8.02 -26.98
N ASN A 103 -8.00 7.12 -27.15
CA ASN A 103 -7.73 6.07 -26.16
C ASN A 103 -7.20 6.65 -24.84
N ALA A 104 -6.40 7.71 -24.88
CA ALA A 104 -5.90 8.41 -23.70
C ALA A 104 -7.05 8.99 -22.86
N SER A 105 -8.05 9.62 -23.48
CA SER A 105 -9.22 10.16 -22.77
C SER A 105 -9.96 9.10 -21.93
N GLU A 106 -10.10 7.90 -22.48
CA GLU A 106 -10.66 6.74 -21.78
C GLU A 106 -9.71 6.27 -20.66
N THR A 107 -8.40 6.24 -20.91
CA THR A 107 -7.39 5.84 -19.90
C THR A 107 -7.38 6.79 -18.70
N TYR A 108 -7.48 8.11 -18.91
CA TYR A 108 -7.59 9.07 -17.80
C TYR A 108 -8.80 8.76 -16.91
N TYR A 109 -9.97 8.52 -17.53
CA TYR A 109 -11.20 8.22 -16.81
C TYR A 109 -11.07 6.92 -16.01
N LEU A 110 -10.64 5.84 -16.66
CA LEU A 110 -10.46 4.54 -16.03
C LEU A 110 -9.44 4.59 -14.89
N LEU A 111 -8.31 5.28 -15.09
CA LEU A 111 -7.28 5.43 -14.09
C LEU A 111 -7.80 6.18 -12.86
N ASN A 112 -8.48 7.32 -13.05
CA ASN A 112 -9.07 8.07 -11.94
C ASN A 112 -10.09 7.23 -11.17
N LYS A 113 -10.99 6.54 -11.87
CA LYS A 113 -11.98 5.65 -11.26
C LYS A 113 -11.31 4.58 -10.40
N LYS A 114 -10.29 3.90 -10.94
CA LYS A 114 -9.57 2.83 -10.23
C LYS A 114 -8.76 3.37 -9.03
N ILE A 115 -8.22 4.58 -9.11
CA ILE A 115 -7.58 5.27 -7.98
C ILE A 115 -8.61 5.53 -6.87
N ILE A 116 -9.79 6.06 -7.20
CA ILE A 116 -10.87 6.30 -6.24
C ILE A 116 -11.32 5.00 -5.60
N ASP A 117 -11.53 3.96 -6.41
CA ASP A 117 -11.94 2.64 -5.94
C ASP A 117 -10.93 2.08 -4.94
N LEU A 118 -9.62 2.10 -5.25
CA LEU A 118 -8.59 1.62 -4.33
C LEU A 118 -8.47 2.49 -3.06
N LYS A 119 -8.57 3.83 -3.17
CA LYS A 119 -8.56 4.73 -2.01
C LYS A 119 -9.73 4.50 -1.06
N SER A 120 -10.90 4.17 -1.60
CA SER A 120 -12.12 3.91 -0.83
C SER A 120 -12.07 2.62 -0.01
N ARG A 121 -11.13 1.72 -0.31
CA ARG A 121 -10.93 0.48 0.44
C ARG A 121 -10.11 0.76 1.70
N THR A 122 -10.81 1.16 2.76
CA THR A 122 -10.46 0.66 4.10
C THR A 122 -10.82 -0.83 4.14
N THR A 123 -10.23 -1.58 5.05
CA THR A 123 -10.55 -3.00 5.29
C THR A 123 -12.06 -3.27 5.29
N THR A 124 -12.47 -4.48 4.90
CA THR A 124 -13.91 -4.82 4.86
C THR A 124 -14.48 -4.74 6.28
N ASN A 125 -15.73 -4.26 6.42
CA ASN A 125 -16.40 -4.13 7.73
C ASN A 125 -16.29 -5.42 8.56
N ASN A 126 -16.36 -6.60 7.92
CA ASN A 126 -16.25 -7.89 8.58
C ASN A 126 -14.83 -8.18 9.10
N LEU A 127 -13.79 -7.79 8.35
CA LEU A 127 -12.40 -7.93 8.77
C LEU A 127 -12.10 -7.03 9.98
N ASP A 128 -12.60 -5.80 9.96
CA ASP A 128 -12.45 -4.86 11.08
C ASP A 128 -13.13 -5.40 12.33
N VAL A 129 -14.37 -5.88 12.22
CA VAL A 129 -15.10 -6.50 13.34
C VAL A 129 -14.33 -7.69 13.92
N PHE A 130 -13.81 -8.58 13.07
CA PHE A 130 -13.01 -9.72 13.49
C PHE A 130 -11.76 -9.30 14.29
N ILE A 131 -11.02 -8.31 13.76
CA ILE A 131 -9.79 -7.82 14.38
C ILE A 131 -10.08 -7.06 15.68
N THR A 132 -11.12 -6.22 15.70
CA THR A 132 -11.56 -5.54 16.93
C THR A 132 -11.93 -6.56 18.00
N ALA A 133 -12.60 -7.66 17.64
CA ALA A 133 -12.94 -8.71 18.58
C ALA A 133 -11.71 -9.45 19.12
N LEU A 134 -10.68 -9.70 18.30
CA LEU A 134 -9.43 -10.34 18.77
C LEU A 134 -8.56 -9.45 19.66
N ASN A 135 -8.68 -8.12 19.51
CA ASN A 135 -7.93 -7.14 20.30
C ASN A 135 -8.63 -6.72 21.60
N ASN A 136 -9.94 -6.94 21.69
CA ASN A 136 -10.71 -6.53 22.85
C ASN A 136 -10.39 -7.43 24.06
N PRO A 137 -9.84 -6.90 25.18
CA PRO A 137 -9.50 -7.69 26.36
C PRO A 137 -10.72 -8.38 27.02
N GLU A 138 -11.93 -7.88 26.80
CA GLU A 138 -13.18 -8.48 27.31
C GLU A 138 -13.76 -9.54 26.36
N SER A 139 -13.25 -9.61 25.14
CA SER A 139 -13.72 -10.58 24.15
C SER A 139 -13.41 -12.00 24.59
N LYS A 140 -14.35 -12.90 24.30
CA LYS A 140 -14.22 -14.35 24.55
C LYS A 140 -14.01 -15.15 23.28
N GLU A 141 -13.66 -14.50 22.17
CA GLU A 141 -13.42 -15.14 20.87
C GLU A 141 -12.29 -16.19 20.91
N LEU A 142 -11.34 -16.06 21.83
CA LEU A 142 -10.28 -17.03 22.06
C LEU A 142 -10.60 -18.06 23.16
N GLY A 143 -11.83 -18.06 23.68
CA GLY A 143 -12.25 -18.92 24.79
C GLY A 143 -11.87 -18.40 26.19
N PHE A 144 -11.27 -17.21 26.27
CA PHE A 144 -10.97 -16.51 27.52
C PHE A 144 -11.18 -15.00 27.33
N SER A 145 -11.51 -14.28 28.40
CA SER A 145 -11.30 -12.83 28.45
C SER A 145 -10.00 -12.57 29.23
N PHE A 146 -9.24 -11.56 28.81
CA PHE A 146 -7.99 -11.19 29.47
C PHE A 146 -8.24 -10.77 30.93
N SER A 147 -9.34 -10.06 31.15
CA SER A 147 -9.79 -9.58 32.45
C SER A 147 -10.12 -10.71 33.42
N ASP A 148 -10.92 -11.70 33.00
CA ASP A 148 -11.21 -12.89 33.81
C ASP A 148 -9.92 -13.63 34.14
N ARG A 149 -9.01 -13.70 33.16
CA ARG A 149 -7.77 -14.45 33.32
C ARG A 149 -6.76 -13.80 34.25
N ILE A 150 -6.68 -12.47 34.28
CA ILE A 150 -5.90 -11.74 35.29
C ILE A 150 -6.42 -12.06 36.69
N VAL A 151 -7.74 -12.00 36.89
CA VAL A 151 -8.36 -12.30 38.19
C VAL A 151 -8.05 -13.74 38.60
N GLU A 152 -8.20 -14.70 37.70
CA GLU A 152 -7.84 -16.09 37.97
C GLU A 152 -6.36 -16.27 38.31
N LEU A 153 -5.44 -15.54 37.64
CA LEU A 153 -4.01 -15.60 37.94
C LEU A 153 -3.71 -15.04 39.33
N VAL A 154 -4.38 -13.95 39.73
CA VAL A 154 -4.26 -13.42 41.10
C VAL A 154 -4.75 -14.47 42.11
N GLU A 155 -5.91 -15.07 41.89
CA GLU A 155 -6.45 -16.09 42.79
C GLU A 155 -5.57 -17.35 42.87
N LYS A 156 -5.06 -17.84 41.73
CA LYS A 156 -4.30 -19.10 41.66
C LYS A 156 -2.85 -18.98 42.08
N ILE A 157 -2.21 -17.84 41.82
CA ILE A 157 -0.77 -17.64 42.03
C ILE A 157 -0.53 -16.77 43.26
N VAL A 158 -1.18 -15.61 43.35
CA VAL A 158 -0.96 -14.65 44.44
C VAL A 158 -1.60 -15.12 45.75
N LEU A 159 -2.79 -15.73 45.69
CA LEU A 159 -3.52 -16.20 46.86
C LEU A 159 -3.32 -17.70 47.17
N LYS A 160 -2.40 -18.37 46.48
CA LYS A 160 -2.16 -19.82 46.58
C LYS A 160 -1.87 -20.25 48.02
N GLY A 161 -2.66 -21.17 48.56
CA GLY A 161 -2.46 -21.75 49.89
C GLY A 161 -3.10 -21.00 51.06
N ASN A 162 -3.79 -19.88 50.82
CA ASN A 162 -4.59 -19.20 51.83
C ASN A 162 -6.01 -19.79 51.87
N ALA A 163 -6.19 -20.86 52.64
CA ALA A 163 -7.52 -21.43 52.90
C ALA A 163 -8.46 -20.46 53.63
N ASP A 164 -7.90 -19.46 54.32
CA ASP A 164 -8.68 -18.38 54.93
C ASP A 164 -8.99 -17.29 53.90
N LYS A 165 -10.25 -17.29 53.45
CA LYS A 165 -10.91 -16.18 52.76
C LYS A 165 -11.08 -14.96 53.68
N GLY A 166 -10.00 -14.48 54.28
CA GLY A 166 -10.01 -13.27 55.09
C GLY A 166 -10.28 -12.03 54.24
N GLU A 167 -10.86 -11.01 54.86
CA GLU A 167 -11.25 -9.72 54.26
C GLU A 167 -10.14 -9.06 53.42
N LYS A 168 -8.86 -9.30 53.75
CA LYS A 168 -7.68 -8.80 53.02
C LYS A 168 -7.49 -9.44 51.65
N ASN A 169 -7.75 -10.74 51.51
CA ASN A 169 -7.62 -11.45 50.23
C ASN A 169 -8.74 -11.03 49.26
N GLY A 170 -9.95 -10.81 49.80
CA GLY A 170 -11.07 -10.23 49.04
C GLY A 170 -10.77 -8.84 48.50
N LYS A 171 -10.16 -7.96 49.33
CA LYS A 171 -9.75 -6.60 48.92
C LYS A 171 -8.72 -6.58 47.78
N ILE A 172 -7.80 -7.55 47.74
CA ILE A 172 -6.82 -7.67 46.63
C ILE A 172 -7.55 -7.98 45.32
N VAL A 173 -8.44 -8.98 45.31
CA VAL A 173 -9.23 -9.35 44.12
C VAL A 173 -10.13 -8.19 43.68
N GLU A 174 -10.81 -7.52 44.62
CA GLU A 174 -11.68 -6.38 44.34
C GLU A 174 -10.91 -5.19 43.76
N SER A 175 -9.72 -4.91 44.27
CA SER A 175 -8.84 -3.86 43.75
C SER A 175 -8.30 -4.22 42.36
N THR A 176 -7.94 -5.48 42.10
CA THR A 176 -7.58 -5.94 40.74
C THR A 176 -8.74 -5.74 39.77
N LYS A 177 -9.96 -6.14 40.14
CA LYS A 177 -11.17 -5.91 39.32
C LYS A 177 -11.42 -4.41 39.09
N SER A 178 -11.20 -3.58 40.10
CA SER A 178 -11.37 -2.12 39.99
C SER A 178 -10.35 -1.49 39.04
N ILE A 179 -9.11 -1.99 39.04
CA ILE A 179 -8.07 -1.56 38.08
C ILE A 179 -8.50 -1.94 36.66
N ILE A 180 -8.88 -3.20 36.43
CA ILE A 180 -9.31 -3.71 35.12
C ILE A 180 -10.50 -2.90 34.58
N ASN A 181 -11.52 -2.67 35.42
CA ASN A 181 -12.74 -1.96 35.05
C ASN A 181 -12.60 -0.44 35.06
N SER A 182 -11.38 0.09 35.21
CA SER A 182 -11.15 1.53 35.24
C SER A 182 -11.66 2.17 33.93
N PRO A 183 -12.45 3.26 33.99
CA PRO A 183 -12.89 4.01 32.81
C PRO A 183 -11.73 4.50 31.94
N ILE A 184 -10.52 4.62 32.52
CA ILE A 184 -9.30 4.95 31.80
C ILE A 184 -8.99 3.88 30.75
N PHE A 185 -9.25 2.59 31.02
CA PHE A 185 -9.01 1.50 30.08
C PHE A 185 -10.17 1.25 29.12
N GLN A 186 -11.39 1.63 29.50
CA GLN A 186 -12.58 1.55 28.65
C GLN A 186 -12.65 2.66 27.59
N SER A 187 -11.97 3.80 27.82
CA SER A 187 -11.97 4.95 26.91
C SER A 187 -10.89 4.88 25.82
N PHE A 188 -9.99 3.89 25.87
CA PHE A 188 -9.06 3.65 24.77
C PHE A 188 -9.80 2.94 23.63
N THR A 189 -10.08 3.68 22.57
CA THR A 189 -10.44 3.14 21.26
C THR A 189 -9.23 2.50 20.54
N SER A 190 -8.03 2.63 21.11
CA SER A 190 -6.79 2.08 20.60
C SER A 190 -6.51 0.67 21.11
N LEU A 191 -5.59 -0.01 20.44
CA LEU A 191 -5.12 -1.38 20.64
C LEU A 191 -4.21 -1.60 21.88
N THR A 192 -4.05 -0.57 22.74
CA THR A 192 -3.16 -0.53 23.91
C THR A 192 -3.71 -0.97 25.29
N PRO A 193 -5.03 -1.19 25.53
CA PRO A 193 -5.58 -1.49 26.86
C PRO A 193 -4.96 -2.70 27.58
N PRO A 194 -4.71 -3.85 26.93
CA PRO A 194 -4.19 -5.03 27.62
C PRO A 194 -2.82 -4.80 28.28
N LEU A 195 -1.95 -4.01 27.65
CA LEU A 195 -0.63 -3.68 28.20
C LEU A 195 -0.72 -2.75 29.40
N ALA A 196 -1.59 -1.74 29.31
CA ALA A 196 -1.79 -0.79 30.39
C ALA A 196 -2.41 -1.48 31.62
N ILE A 197 -3.40 -2.35 31.41
CA ILE A 197 -3.98 -3.17 32.48
C ILE A 197 -2.93 -4.06 33.13
N ALA A 198 -2.12 -4.79 32.35
CA ALA A 198 -1.07 -5.66 32.86
C ALA A 198 -0.07 -4.90 33.75
N ASN A 199 0.41 -3.74 33.29
CA ASN A 199 1.34 -2.88 34.04
C ASN A 199 0.71 -2.35 35.33
N SER A 200 -0.54 -1.88 35.29
CA SER A 200 -1.23 -1.37 36.47
C SER A 200 -1.47 -2.46 37.53
N VAL A 201 -1.83 -3.67 37.10
CA VAL A 201 -1.99 -4.81 38.02
C VAL A 201 -0.66 -5.24 38.61
N MET A 202 0.42 -5.29 37.82
CA MET A 202 1.77 -5.59 38.33
C MET A 202 2.22 -4.56 39.37
N ASN A 203 2.10 -3.27 39.08
CA ASN A 203 2.47 -2.20 40.00
C ASN A 203 1.66 -2.27 41.30
N PHE A 204 0.36 -2.58 41.21
CA PHE A 204 -0.48 -2.82 42.37
C PHE A 204 0.02 -3.99 43.21
N LEU A 205 0.29 -5.15 42.61
CA LEU A 205 0.77 -6.33 43.33
C LEU A 205 2.14 -6.12 43.97
N HIS A 206 3.04 -5.40 43.29
CA HIS A 206 4.31 -4.97 43.89
C HIS A 206 4.09 -4.09 45.13
N SER A 207 3.17 -3.13 45.07
CA SER A 207 2.82 -2.29 46.22
C SER A 207 2.24 -3.11 47.38
N VAL A 208 1.35 -4.05 47.10
CA VAL A 208 0.77 -4.94 48.13
C VAL A 208 1.84 -5.85 48.76
N SER A 209 2.81 -6.33 47.98
CA SER A 209 3.88 -7.21 48.47
C SER A 209 4.76 -6.59 49.56
N VAL A 210 4.92 -5.26 49.55
CA VAL A 210 5.66 -4.53 50.60
C VAL A 210 5.04 -4.73 51.98
N ASN A 211 3.70 -4.79 52.03
CA ASN A 211 2.92 -4.86 53.27
C ASN A 211 2.39 -6.28 53.57
N ASN A 212 2.50 -7.22 52.61
CA ASN A 212 2.01 -8.58 52.74
C ASN A 212 3.13 -9.61 52.51
N LYS A 213 3.70 -10.13 53.60
CA LYS A 213 4.79 -11.13 53.55
C LYS A 213 4.44 -12.45 52.85
N GLN A 214 3.15 -12.74 52.64
CA GLN A 214 2.71 -13.92 51.90
C GLN A 214 2.91 -13.76 50.38
N ILE A 215 2.91 -12.52 49.88
CA ILE A 215 3.21 -12.20 48.48
C ILE A 215 4.69 -11.88 48.41
N ASN A 216 5.51 -12.91 48.18
CA ASN A 216 6.95 -12.76 48.08
C ASN A 216 7.39 -12.56 46.61
N GLN A 217 8.68 -12.28 46.43
CA GLN A 217 9.26 -12.02 45.10
C GLN A 217 9.06 -13.19 44.13
N LYS A 218 9.10 -14.43 44.61
CA LYS A 218 8.88 -15.62 43.78
C LYS A 218 7.45 -15.68 43.26
N THR A 219 6.46 -15.40 44.11
CA THR A 219 5.05 -15.32 43.72
C THR A 219 4.82 -14.25 42.65
N LEU A 220 5.44 -13.08 42.80
CA LEU A 220 5.34 -12.00 41.81
C LEU A 220 5.99 -12.39 40.47
N GLN A 221 7.15 -13.04 40.50
CA GLN A 221 7.82 -13.54 39.28
C GLN A 221 6.98 -14.62 38.57
N GLU A 222 6.35 -15.53 39.32
CA GLU A 222 5.45 -16.53 38.74
C GLU A 222 4.21 -15.88 38.11
N PHE A 223 3.62 -14.89 38.78
CA PHE A 223 2.49 -14.14 38.24
C PHE A 223 2.89 -13.35 36.98
N GLU A 224 4.01 -12.62 37.03
CA GLU A 224 4.55 -11.87 35.89
C GLU A 224 4.80 -12.79 34.69
N LYS A 225 5.40 -13.97 34.91
CA LYS A 225 5.66 -14.95 33.86
C LYS A 225 4.38 -15.42 33.18
N GLU A 226 3.32 -15.71 33.94
CA GLU A 226 2.04 -16.15 33.38
C GLU A 226 1.28 -15.01 32.71
N LEU A 227 1.32 -13.81 33.28
CA LEU A 227 0.72 -12.61 32.69
C LEU A 227 1.40 -12.23 31.36
N ASN A 228 2.73 -12.35 31.30
CA ASN A 228 3.51 -11.97 30.12
C ASN A 228 3.12 -12.78 28.87
N LYS A 229 2.61 -14.01 29.02
CA LYS A 229 2.11 -14.82 27.90
C LYS A 229 0.99 -14.10 27.12
N TYR A 230 0.07 -13.45 27.83
CA TYR A 230 -1.03 -12.67 27.23
C TYR A 230 -0.53 -11.34 26.66
N VAL A 231 0.37 -10.67 27.39
CA VAL A 231 1.02 -9.42 26.96
C VAL A 231 1.72 -9.60 25.61
N VAL A 232 2.46 -10.70 25.41
CA VAL A 232 3.16 -10.99 24.15
C VAL A 232 2.16 -11.18 22.99
N TYR A 233 1.05 -11.89 23.22
CA TYR A 233 -0.02 -12.03 22.22
C TYR A 233 -0.59 -10.68 21.78
N TYR A 234 -1.05 -9.87 22.74
CA TYR A 234 -1.66 -8.57 22.45
C TYR A 234 -0.66 -7.58 21.85
N THR A 235 0.62 -7.64 22.26
CA THR A 235 1.69 -6.83 21.65
C THR A 235 1.89 -7.19 20.18
N ALA A 236 1.97 -8.48 19.86
CA ALA A 236 2.16 -8.95 18.49
C ALA A 236 0.97 -8.58 17.59
N LEU A 237 -0.25 -8.70 18.10
CA LEU A 237 -1.46 -8.32 17.38
C LEU A 237 -1.53 -6.79 17.16
N ASN A 238 -1.25 -5.99 18.18
CA ASN A 238 -1.19 -4.53 18.08
C ASN A 238 -0.13 -4.06 17.06
N ASP A 239 1.08 -4.62 17.11
CA ASP A 239 2.15 -4.29 16.14
C ASP A 239 1.72 -4.58 14.69
N ALA A 240 1.01 -5.70 14.47
CA ALA A 240 0.47 -6.04 13.15
C ALA A 240 -0.52 -4.96 12.66
N ASN A 241 -1.45 -4.54 13.53
CA ASN A 241 -2.48 -3.56 13.19
C ASN A 241 -1.88 -2.17 12.94
N GLN A 242 -0.97 -1.69 13.80
CA GLN A 242 -0.33 -0.38 13.63
C GLN A 242 0.48 -0.30 12.33
N LYS A 243 1.26 -1.34 12.01
CA LYS A 243 2.04 -1.39 10.76
C LYS A 243 1.12 -1.43 9.54
N PHE A 244 0.00 -2.12 9.64
CA PHE A 244 -0.97 -2.20 8.56
C PHE A 244 -1.69 -0.87 8.33
N GLU A 245 -2.17 -0.22 9.40
CA GLU A 245 -2.79 1.11 9.35
C GLU A 245 -1.83 2.16 8.78
N PHE A 246 -0.58 2.18 9.25
CA PHE A 246 0.45 3.06 8.70
C PHE A 246 0.67 2.81 7.20
N GLY A 247 0.79 1.54 6.80
CA GLY A 247 0.95 1.15 5.40
C GLY A 247 -0.24 1.56 4.52
N LEU A 248 -1.47 1.42 5.03
CA LEU A 248 -2.68 1.83 4.32
C LEU A 248 -2.73 3.34 4.13
N ASN A 249 -2.40 4.12 5.17
CA ASN A 249 -2.36 5.58 5.07
C ASN A 249 -1.29 6.03 4.07
N PHE A 250 -0.10 5.43 4.12
CA PHE A 250 0.95 5.71 3.14
C PHE A 250 0.50 5.39 1.69
N ASN A 251 -0.15 4.24 1.47
CA ASN A 251 -0.67 3.88 0.16
C ASN A 251 -1.75 4.88 -0.34
N LYS A 252 -2.65 5.32 0.54
CA LYS A 252 -3.66 6.36 0.23
C LYS A 252 -3.05 7.71 -0.12
N ASP A 253 -1.98 8.10 0.58
CA ASP A 253 -1.25 9.34 0.29
C ASP A 253 -0.58 9.25 -1.09
N GLN A 254 0.04 8.11 -1.42
CA GLN A 254 0.62 7.89 -2.75
C GLN A 254 -0.43 7.88 -3.85
N LEU A 255 -1.61 7.31 -3.61
CA LEU A 255 -2.73 7.35 -4.56
C LEU A 255 -3.28 8.76 -4.74
N THR A 256 -3.29 9.58 -3.68
CA THR A 256 -3.68 10.99 -3.76
C THR A 256 -2.68 11.79 -4.59
N LEU A 257 -1.38 11.61 -4.34
CA LEU A 257 -0.34 12.22 -5.17
C LEU A 257 -0.43 11.77 -6.63
N LEU A 258 -0.72 10.49 -6.89
CA LEU A 258 -0.93 10.00 -8.25
C LEU A 258 -2.14 10.69 -8.91
N GLN A 259 -3.24 10.88 -8.16
CA GLN A 259 -4.43 11.56 -8.64
C GLN A 259 -4.18 13.04 -8.97
N ASP A 260 -3.40 13.76 -8.15
CA ASP A 260 -3.01 15.14 -8.45
C ASP A 260 -2.15 15.21 -9.72
N ASN A 261 -1.16 14.31 -9.88
CA ASN A 261 -0.34 14.25 -11.11
C ASN A 261 -1.17 13.92 -12.36
N LEU A 262 -2.18 13.06 -12.21
CA LEU A 262 -3.13 12.72 -13.28
C LEU A 262 -3.96 13.92 -13.68
N TYR A 263 -4.45 14.67 -12.71
CA TYR A 263 -5.19 15.90 -12.94
C TYR A 263 -4.36 16.94 -13.68
N ASP A 264 -3.11 17.19 -13.27
CA ASP A 264 -2.25 18.17 -13.93
C ASP A 264 -1.97 17.79 -15.39
N HIS A 265 -1.72 16.50 -15.65
CA HIS A 265 -1.48 16.00 -17.01
C HIS A 265 -2.74 16.00 -17.88
N LEU A 266 -3.89 15.67 -17.30
CA LEU A 266 -5.20 15.79 -17.95
C LEU A 266 -5.52 17.25 -18.28
N MET A 267 -5.27 18.16 -17.34
CA MET A 267 -5.46 19.60 -17.51
C MET A 267 -4.63 20.13 -18.68
N PHE A 268 -3.34 19.78 -18.75
CA PHE A 268 -2.48 20.10 -19.88
C PHE A 268 -3.08 19.59 -21.19
N THR A 269 -3.43 18.31 -21.24
CA THR A 269 -3.96 17.64 -22.44
C THR A 269 -5.24 18.31 -22.94
N ALA A 270 -6.22 18.52 -22.07
CA ALA A 270 -7.48 19.15 -22.42
C ALA A 270 -7.31 20.63 -22.82
N SER A 271 -6.44 21.38 -22.12
CA SER A 271 -6.10 22.77 -22.45
C SER A 271 -5.49 22.87 -23.85
N ALA A 272 -4.52 22.00 -24.14
CA ALA A 272 -3.86 21.95 -25.42
C ALA A 272 -4.84 21.57 -26.54
N LEU A 273 -5.83 20.72 -26.27
CA LEU A 273 -6.92 20.41 -27.19
C LEU A 273 -8.04 21.47 -27.23
N LYS A 274 -7.88 22.57 -26.47
CA LYS A 274 -8.81 23.72 -26.41
C LYS A 274 -10.20 23.37 -25.85
N PHE A 275 -10.29 22.35 -25.00
CA PHE A 275 -11.51 22.07 -24.25
C PHE A 275 -11.73 23.12 -23.16
N GLN A 276 -13.00 23.36 -22.80
CA GLN A 276 -13.32 24.18 -21.63
C GLN A 276 -13.07 23.37 -20.37
N LEU A 277 -12.40 23.97 -19.40
CA LEU A 277 -11.85 23.28 -18.24
C LEU A 277 -12.63 23.73 -17.00
N PRO A 278 -13.10 22.80 -16.16
CA PRO A 278 -13.69 23.16 -14.88
C PRO A 278 -12.63 23.80 -13.98
N GLN A 279 -12.99 24.84 -13.24
CA GLN A 279 -12.12 25.42 -12.23
C GLN A 279 -12.14 24.55 -10.96
N ARG A 280 -10.96 24.14 -10.47
CA ARG A 280 -10.82 23.35 -9.22
C ARG A 280 -11.43 24.07 -8.00
N GLY A 281 -11.23 25.38 -7.90
CA GLY A 281 -11.64 26.15 -6.71
C GLY A 281 -11.14 25.49 -5.41
N ASN A 282 -12.03 25.37 -4.42
CA ASN A 282 -11.75 24.69 -3.14
C ASN A 282 -12.26 23.24 -3.09
N LYS A 283 -12.64 22.64 -4.23
CA LYS A 283 -13.21 21.29 -4.26
C LYS A 283 -12.14 20.21 -4.03
N PRO A 284 -12.51 19.05 -3.45
CA PRO A 284 -11.66 17.87 -3.44
C PRO A 284 -11.27 17.45 -4.87
N ILE A 285 -10.06 16.90 -5.03
CA ILE A 285 -9.53 16.51 -6.34
C ILE A 285 -10.42 15.47 -7.04
N GLY A 286 -10.99 14.52 -6.30
CA GLY A 286 -11.90 13.51 -6.84
C GLY A 286 -13.19 14.10 -7.40
N GLU A 287 -13.76 15.11 -6.74
CA GLU A 287 -14.96 15.81 -7.24
C GLU A 287 -14.62 16.62 -8.50
N THR A 288 -13.49 17.33 -8.49
CA THR A 288 -13.02 18.11 -9.64
C THR A 288 -12.77 17.21 -10.85
N MET A 289 -12.18 16.03 -10.66
CA MET A 289 -11.96 15.07 -11.75
C MET A 289 -13.26 14.48 -12.29
N ASN A 290 -14.25 14.22 -11.42
CA ASN A 290 -15.57 13.76 -11.88
C ASN A 290 -16.25 14.80 -12.76
N ASP A 291 -16.22 16.09 -12.35
CA ASP A 291 -16.71 17.20 -13.17
C ASP A 291 -15.97 17.26 -14.51
N PHE A 292 -14.64 17.05 -14.49
CA PHE A 292 -13.79 17.05 -15.68
C PHE A 292 -14.22 15.99 -16.72
N PHE A 293 -14.56 14.78 -16.27
CA PHE A 293 -14.96 13.69 -17.16
C PHE A 293 -16.40 13.81 -17.70
N LEU A 294 -17.18 14.79 -17.24
CA LEU A 294 -18.46 15.12 -17.90
C LEU A 294 -18.21 15.74 -19.28
N ASP A 295 -17.20 16.60 -19.38
CA ASP A 295 -16.90 17.41 -20.56
C ASP A 295 -15.70 16.89 -21.38
N PHE A 296 -14.77 16.18 -20.73
CA PHE A 296 -13.61 15.56 -21.38
C PHE A 296 -13.69 14.03 -21.28
N LYS A 297 -14.51 13.44 -22.16
CA LYS A 297 -14.68 11.99 -22.31
C LYS A 297 -14.46 11.56 -23.77
N LYS A 298 -14.33 10.25 -23.98
CA LYS A 298 -14.05 9.65 -25.27
C LYS A 298 -14.90 10.19 -26.41
N GLU A 299 -16.23 10.27 -26.22
CA GLU A 299 -17.15 10.74 -27.25
C GLU A 299 -16.86 12.19 -27.66
N LYS A 300 -16.53 13.04 -26.68
CA LYS A 300 -16.22 14.46 -26.91
C LYS A 300 -14.90 14.64 -27.66
N VAL A 301 -13.92 13.78 -27.40
CA VAL A 301 -12.65 13.78 -28.16
C VAL A 301 -12.86 13.27 -29.59
N VAL A 302 -13.73 12.27 -29.78
CA VAL A 302 -14.15 11.82 -31.13
C VAL A 302 -14.83 12.96 -31.89
N ASP A 303 -15.78 13.66 -31.26
CA ASP A 303 -16.47 14.81 -31.85
C ASP A 303 -15.50 15.93 -32.22
N PHE A 304 -14.52 16.23 -31.36
CA PHE A 304 -13.47 17.20 -31.63
C PHE A 304 -12.70 16.87 -32.92
N PHE A 305 -12.28 15.61 -33.10
CA PHE A 305 -11.59 15.21 -34.32
C PHE A 305 -12.51 15.26 -35.54
N GLY A 306 -13.79 14.90 -35.41
CA GLY A 306 -14.77 15.02 -36.51
C GLY A 306 -14.98 16.47 -36.97
N GLN A 307 -15.03 17.42 -36.02
CA GLN A 307 -15.08 18.85 -36.33
C GLN A 307 -13.80 19.33 -37.00
N LEU A 308 -12.65 18.86 -36.52
CA LEU A 308 -11.34 19.19 -37.10
C LEU A 308 -11.23 18.69 -38.55
N GLU A 309 -11.61 17.44 -38.82
CA GLU A 309 -11.63 16.85 -40.16
C GLU A 309 -12.55 17.63 -41.10
N THR A 310 -13.73 18.04 -40.61
CA THR A 310 -14.67 18.86 -41.38
C THR A 310 -14.06 20.22 -41.75
N LYS A 311 -13.37 20.88 -40.82
CA LYS A 311 -12.71 22.18 -41.06
C LYS A 311 -11.64 22.12 -42.14
N TYR A 312 -10.87 21.03 -42.20
CA TYR A 312 -9.77 20.85 -43.16
C TYR A 312 -10.17 20.05 -44.40
N SER A 313 -11.46 19.79 -44.58
CA SER A 313 -11.98 19.13 -45.78
C SER A 313 -12.11 20.11 -46.95
N LYS A 314 -11.49 19.79 -48.08
CA LYS A 314 -11.68 20.48 -49.37
C LYS A 314 -12.35 19.51 -50.34
N GLY A 315 -13.67 19.65 -50.51
CA GLY A 315 -14.47 18.68 -51.26
C GLY A 315 -14.61 17.35 -50.50
N LYS A 316 -14.25 16.22 -51.13
CA LYS A 316 -14.32 14.86 -50.52
C LYS A 316 -12.99 14.39 -49.89
N ARG A 317 -11.97 15.26 -49.78
CA ARG A 317 -10.65 14.89 -49.25
C ARG A 317 -10.22 15.86 -48.14
N ILE A 318 -9.60 15.30 -47.10
CA ILE A 318 -9.05 16.05 -45.97
C ILE A 318 -7.59 16.41 -46.27
N ASP A 319 -7.22 17.67 -46.02
CA ASP A 319 -5.85 18.18 -46.16
C ASP A 319 -5.06 17.95 -44.85
N TYR A 320 -4.56 16.72 -44.66
CA TYR A 320 -3.87 16.30 -43.43
C TYR A 320 -2.56 17.05 -43.17
N GLU A 321 -1.89 17.52 -44.23
CA GLU A 321 -0.66 18.32 -44.09
C GLU A 321 -0.98 19.69 -43.46
N LEU A 322 -1.98 20.38 -44.01
CA LEU A 322 -2.43 21.66 -43.48
C LEU A 322 -2.97 21.51 -42.06
N LEU A 323 -3.75 20.46 -41.79
CA LEU A 323 -4.31 20.16 -40.47
C LEU A 323 -3.19 20.01 -39.43
N LEU A 324 -2.20 19.16 -39.69
CA LEU A 324 -1.11 18.92 -38.73
C LEU A 324 -0.20 20.14 -38.57
N ARG A 325 -0.01 20.94 -39.62
CA ARG A 325 0.80 22.17 -39.55
C ARG A 325 0.13 23.26 -38.72
N GLU A 326 -1.18 23.42 -38.83
CA GLU A 326 -1.93 24.45 -38.09
C GLU A 326 -2.31 24.03 -36.67
N ASN A 327 -2.16 22.76 -36.32
CA ASN A 327 -2.48 22.23 -34.99
C ASN A 327 -1.26 21.50 -34.38
N PRO A 328 -0.15 22.22 -34.11
CA PRO A 328 1.07 21.62 -33.57
C PRO A 328 0.88 21.03 -32.16
N ASN A 329 -0.08 21.56 -31.40
CA ASN A 329 -0.53 21.06 -30.11
C ASN A 329 -0.94 19.57 -30.16
N LEU A 330 -1.47 19.06 -31.28
CA LEU A 330 -1.82 17.65 -31.41
C LEU A 330 -0.60 16.72 -31.29
N LYS A 331 0.52 17.13 -31.89
CA LYS A 331 1.79 16.39 -31.79
C LYS A 331 2.35 16.46 -30.37
N GLU A 332 2.31 17.65 -29.78
CA GLU A 332 2.83 17.90 -28.43
C GLU A 332 2.13 17.02 -27.40
N VAL A 333 0.79 17.03 -27.38
CA VAL A 333 0.00 16.21 -26.46
C VAL A 333 0.25 14.72 -26.71
N ASN A 334 0.26 14.28 -27.97
CA ASN A 334 0.57 12.89 -28.30
C ASN A 334 1.94 12.45 -27.74
N ASN A 335 2.95 13.29 -27.87
CA ASN A 335 4.31 13.00 -27.42
C ASN A 335 4.42 12.99 -25.89
N GLN A 336 3.51 13.63 -25.16
CA GLN A 336 3.43 13.60 -23.70
C GLN A 336 2.57 12.45 -23.14
N LEU A 337 1.95 11.62 -23.98
CA LEU A 337 1.17 10.48 -23.51
C LEU A 337 2.02 9.41 -22.81
N GLU A 338 3.35 9.43 -23.01
CA GLU A 338 4.28 8.61 -22.22
C GLU A 338 4.07 8.78 -20.72
N ASP A 339 3.82 10.01 -20.25
CA ASP A 339 3.61 10.30 -18.83
C ASP A 339 2.31 9.67 -18.32
N LEU A 340 1.23 9.67 -19.11
CA LEU A 340 0.00 8.96 -18.76
C LEU A 340 0.26 7.45 -18.59
N ILE A 341 1.06 6.85 -19.47
CA ILE A 341 1.42 5.43 -19.36
C ILE A 341 2.24 5.18 -18.09
N LEU A 342 3.21 6.04 -17.77
CA LEU A 342 3.98 5.94 -16.53
C LEU A 342 3.08 6.03 -15.29
N GLN A 343 2.05 6.89 -15.32
CA GLN A 343 1.07 6.99 -14.25
C GLN A 343 0.23 5.72 -14.09
N THR A 344 -0.17 5.06 -15.20
CA THR A 344 -0.89 3.77 -15.12
C THR A 344 -0.02 2.67 -14.49
N LYS A 345 1.27 2.62 -14.82
CA LYS A 345 2.24 1.70 -14.18
C LYS A 345 2.45 2.02 -12.70
N ARG A 346 2.49 3.30 -12.35
CA ARG A 346 2.57 3.71 -10.93
C ARG A 346 1.33 3.25 -10.16
N PHE A 347 0.13 3.35 -10.73
CA PHE A 347 -1.07 2.80 -10.13
C PHE A 347 -0.98 1.28 -9.93
N GLU A 348 -0.56 0.54 -10.95
CA GLU A 348 -0.34 -0.91 -10.85
C GLU A 348 0.60 -1.28 -9.71
N ASN A 349 1.70 -0.54 -9.54
CA ASN A 349 2.62 -0.76 -8.42
C ASN A 349 1.91 -0.53 -7.07
N LEU A 350 1.18 0.57 -6.92
CA LEU A 350 0.42 0.86 -5.68
C LEU A 350 -0.67 -0.17 -5.40
N TYR A 351 -1.32 -0.69 -6.45
CA TYR A 351 -2.29 -1.78 -6.38
C TYR A 351 -1.63 -3.08 -5.89
N ASN A 352 -0.47 -3.44 -6.43
CA ASN A 352 0.27 -4.63 -6.02
C ASN A 352 0.86 -4.50 -4.59
N GLU A 353 1.33 -3.31 -4.23
CA GLU A 353 1.80 -2.98 -2.88
C GLU A 353 0.69 -3.14 -1.84
N TYR A 354 -0.54 -2.73 -2.16
CA TYR A 354 -1.70 -2.94 -1.30
C TYR A 354 -1.91 -4.43 -0.97
N PHE A 355 -1.88 -5.32 -1.96
CA PHE A 355 -2.02 -6.76 -1.70
C PHE A 355 -0.84 -7.33 -0.91
N THR A 356 0.38 -6.84 -1.16
CA THR A 356 1.56 -7.23 -0.40
C THR A 356 1.44 -6.82 1.07
N LEU A 357 0.92 -5.62 1.32
CA LEU A 357 0.62 -5.10 2.66
C LEU A 357 -0.45 -5.97 3.34
N LEU A 358 -1.53 -6.29 2.63
CA LEU A 358 -2.60 -7.16 3.11
C LEU A 358 -2.05 -8.55 3.47
N ASP A 359 -1.29 -9.19 2.58
CA ASP A 359 -0.66 -10.49 2.83
C ASP A 359 0.24 -10.49 4.07
N SER A 360 1.07 -9.45 4.22
CA SER A 360 1.94 -9.26 5.38
C SER A 360 1.13 -9.13 6.67
N TYR A 361 0.04 -8.36 6.63
CA TYR A 361 -0.87 -8.20 7.77
C TYR A 361 -1.51 -9.54 8.16
N TYR A 362 -2.06 -10.26 7.20
CA TYR A 362 -2.64 -11.59 7.43
C TYR A 362 -1.64 -12.57 8.04
N SER A 363 -0.40 -12.57 7.55
CA SER A 363 0.66 -13.40 8.11
C SER A 363 0.94 -13.06 9.57
N LYS A 364 0.99 -11.77 9.92
CA LYS A 364 1.32 -11.32 11.29
C LYS A 364 0.20 -11.61 12.29
N VAL A 365 -1.06 -11.43 11.90
CA VAL A 365 -2.21 -11.81 12.74
C VAL A 365 -2.27 -13.33 12.93
N ASN A 366 -1.99 -14.13 11.90
CA ASN A 366 -1.87 -15.58 12.09
C ASN A 366 -0.72 -15.96 13.04
N SER A 367 0.41 -15.25 12.97
CA SER A 367 1.51 -15.44 13.91
C SER A 367 1.11 -15.06 15.36
N SER A 368 0.31 -14.02 15.57
CA SER A 368 -0.19 -13.69 16.92
C SER A 368 -1.15 -14.78 17.44
N LEU A 369 -2.06 -15.28 16.59
CA LEU A 369 -2.91 -16.43 16.96
C LEU A 369 -2.07 -17.67 17.31
N LYS A 370 -0.95 -17.89 16.60
CA LYS A 370 -0.02 -18.98 16.91
C LYS A 370 0.69 -18.78 18.26
N ILE A 371 1.07 -17.54 18.59
CA ILE A 371 1.59 -17.19 19.93
C ILE A 371 0.56 -17.53 21.01
N ALA A 372 -0.73 -17.21 20.79
CA ALA A 372 -1.79 -17.54 21.75
C ALA A 372 -1.91 -19.07 21.96
N GLN A 373 -1.78 -19.85 20.89
CA GLN A 373 -1.76 -21.31 20.98
C GLN A 373 -0.52 -21.82 21.74
N ASP A 374 0.68 -21.40 21.34
CA ASP A 374 1.94 -21.91 21.87
C ASP A 374 2.13 -21.56 23.35
N ASN A 375 1.56 -20.43 23.78
CA ASN A 375 1.50 -20.02 25.17
C ASN A 375 0.35 -20.67 25.97
N GLY A 376 -0.47 -21.52 25.35
CA GLY A 376 -1.59 -22.20 26.00
C GLY A 376 -2.72 -21.24 26.43
N LEU A 377 -2.88 -20.11 25.74
CA LEU A 377 -3.93 -19.14 26.01
C LEU A 377 -5.29 -19.62 25.48
N ALA A 378 -5.28 -20.29 24.32
CA ALA A 378 -6.46 -20.77 23.62
C ALA A 378 -6.26 -22.21 23.14
N ALA A 379 -7.37 -22.95 23.03
CA ALA A 379 -7.35 -24.32 22.53
C ALA A 379 -7.05 -24.36 21.02
N GLN A 380 -6.39 -25.44 20.56
CA GLN A 380 -6.00 -25.61 19.15
C GLN A 380 -7.18 -25.43 18.19
N ASN A 381 -8.31 -26.06 18.50
CA ASN A 381 -9.50 -26.03 17.66
C ASN A 381 -10.09 -24.62 17.51
N ILE A 382 -10.00 -23.79 18.56
CA ILE A 382 -10.44 -22.39 18.53
C ILE A 382 -9.51 -21.60 17.60
N ILE A 383 -8.19 -21.77 17.74
CA ILE A 383 -7.19 -21.10 16.92
C ILE A 383 -7.32 -21.50 15.45
N ASP A 384 -7.45 -22.79 15.15
CA ASP A 384 -7.64 -23.30 13.79
C ASP A 384 -8.91 -22.73 13.16
N SER A 385 -10.01 -22.68 13.91
CA SER A 385 -11.27 -22.07 13.47
C SER A 385 -11.10 -20.58 13.16
N LYS A 386 -10.42 -19.83 14.02
CA LYS A 386 -10.19 -18.39 13.82
C LYS A 386 -9.25 -18.10 12.66
N GLN A 387 -8.22 -18.90 12.47
CA GLN A 387 -7.34 -18.79 11.30
C GLN A 387 -8.09 -19.13 10.00
N ALA A 388 -9.02 -20.09 10.03
CA ALA A 388 -9.85 -20.43 8.87
C ALA A 388 -10.86 -19.30 8.54
N GLU A 389 -11.54 -18.76 9.55
CA GLU A 389 -12.43 -17.59 9.42
C GLU A 389 -11.68 -16.40 8.82
N PHE A 390 -10.51 -16.08 9.39
CA PHE A 390 -9.66 -15.00 8.90
C PHE A 390 -9.20 -15.22 7.45
N ARG A 391 -8.84 -16.45 7.08
CA ARG A 391 -8.50 -16.80 5.69
C ARG A 391 -9.67 -16.59 4.73
N ASN A 392 -10.90 -16.89 5.15
CA ASN A 392 -12.08 -16.66 4.33
C ASN A 392 -12.34 -15.16 4.13
N LEU A 393 -12.25 -14.37 5.22
CA LEU A 393 -12.34 -12.90 5.16
C LEU A 393 -11.29 -12.29 4.24
N LYS A 394 -10.06 -12.85 4.24
CA LYS A 394 -9.01 -12.48 3.27
C LYS A 394 -9.45 -12.68 1.85
N ASN A 395 -9.91 -13.89 1.54
CA ASN A 395 -10.21 -14.29 0.18
C ASN A 395 -11.39 -13.48 -0.37
N GLU A 396 -12.40 -13.22 0.46
CA GLU A 396 -13.52 -12.34 0.14
C GLU A 396 -13.04 -10.91 -0.15
N ALA A 397 -12.27 -10.31 0.77
CA ALA A 397 -11.74 -8.97 0.57
C ALA A 397 -10.86 -8.85 -0.69
N VAL A 398 -10.01 -9.85 -0.96
CA VAL A 398 -9.16 -9.88 -2.16
C VAL A 398 -10.01 -9.99 -3.42
N ALA A 399 -10.98 -10.91 -3.45
CA ALA A 399 -11.85 -11.11 -4.60
C ALA A 399 -12.66 -9.85 -4.93
N ASP A 400 -13.24 -9.22 -3.92
CA ASP A 400 -14.03 -7.99 -4.07
C ASP A 400 -13.20 -6.84 -4.64
N ILE A 401 -11.98 -6.65 -4.13
CA ILE A 401 -11.09 -5.58 -4.60
C ILE A 401 -10.63 -5.86 -6.04
N GLN A 402 -10.25 -7.10 -6.35
CA GLN A 402 -9.84 -7.50 -7.70
C GLN A 402 -10.98 -7.33 -8.71
N ALA A 403 -12.21 -7.71 -8.35
CA ALA A 403 -13.38 -7.56 -9.19
C ALA A 403 -13.73 -6.08 -9.43
N SER A 404 -13.68 -5.27 -8.37
CA SER A 404 -13.98 -3.84 -8.43
C SER A 404 -12.96 -3.07 -9.27
N ILE A 405 -11.67 -3.30 -9.03
CA ILE A 405 -10.62 -2.52 -9.70
C ILE A 405 -10.45 -2.99 -11.15
N ASN A 406 -10.58 -4.30 -11.42
CA ASN A 406 -10.41 -4.88 -12.74
C ASN A 406 -9.18 -4.29 -13.47
N ILE A 407 -7.99 -4.54 -12.92
CA ILE A 407 -6.73 -3.96 -13.44
C ILE A 407 -6.48 -4.33 -14.92
N LYS A 408 -7.00 -5.48 -15.36
CA LYS A 408 -6.93 -5.94 -16.76
C LYS A 408 -7.58 -4.96 -17.74
N GLU A 409 -8.71 -4.38 -17.36
CA GLU A 409 -9.37 -3.35 -18.18
C GLU A 409 -8.47 -2.12 -18.36
N LEU A 410 -7.74 -1.71 -17.31
CA LEU A 410 -6.78 -0.61 -17.41
C LEU A 410 -5.67 -0.95 -18.41
N TYR A 411 -5.03 -2.12 -18.28
CA TYR A 411 -3.97 -2.54 -19.20
C TYR A 411 -4.44 -2.59 -20.65
N ASN A 412 -5.58 -3.23 -20.89
CA ASN A 412 -6.13 -3.39 -22.23
C ASN A 412 -6.41 -2.03 -22.89
N ASN A 413 -6.74 -0.99 -22.11
CA ASN A 413 -6.94 0.34 -22.64
C ASN A 413 -5.62 1.11 -22.82
N THR A 414 -4.71 1.02 -21.85
CA THR A 414 -3.36 1.58 -21.90
C THR A 414 -2.57 1.08 -23.12
N ASP A 415 -2.65 -0.21 -23.44
CA ASP A 415 -1.92 -0.82 -24.57
C ASP A 415 -2.37 -0.31 -25.96
N LYS A 416 -3.55 0.30 -26.04
CA LYS A 416 -4.05 0.93 -27.27
C LYS A 416 -3.42 2.30 -27.53
N VAL A 417 -2.79 2.90 -26.52
CA VAL A 417 -2.07 4.18 -26.67
C VAL A 417 -0.65 3.89 -27.16
N LYS A 418 -0.38 4.16 -28.44
CA LYS A 418 0.92 3.93 -29.09
C LYS A 418 1.82 5.16 -28.95
N TYR A 419 2.28 5.40 -27.72
CA TYR A 419 3.02 6.60 -27.30
C TYR A 419 4.50 6.66 -27.77
N ARG A 420 5.08 5.53 -28.21
CA ARG A 420 6.51 5.47 -28.61
C ARG A 420 6.81 6.05 -29.99
N TYR A 421 5.79 6.46 -30.74
CA TYR A 421 5.95 7.22 -31.97
C TYR A 421 6.05 8.71 -31.63
N ARG A 422 7.27 9.21 -31.43
CA ARG A 422 7.50 10.66 -31.39
C ARG A 422 7.23 11.21 -32.77
N ILE A 423 6.23 12.07 -32.87
CA ILE A 423 5.92 12.74 -34.13
C ILE A 423 6.74 14.02 -34.16
N PHE A 424 7.78 13.99 -34.99
CA PHE A 424 8.68 15.13 -35.24
C PHE A 424 8.03 16.15 -36.18
#